data_AF-A0A660Y1M9-F1
#
_entry.id   AF-A0A660Y1M9-F1
#
_cell.length_a   1.000
_cell.length_b   1.000
_cell.length_c   1.000
_cell.angle_alpha   90.00
_cell.angle_beta   90.00
_cell.angle_gamma   90.00
#
_symmetry.space_group_name_H-M   'P 1'
#
loop_
_entity.id
_entity.type
_entity.pdbx_description
1 polymer ?
#
loop_
_entity_poly.entity_id
_entity_poly.type
_entity_poly.pdbx_seq_one_letter_code
_entity_poly.pdbx_strand_id
1 'polypeptide(L)'
;MHRDYQWIILALLVSLSMPGIAGNDFKNTRVTIYNNDLGLVYQEKEVFLDKGLNTLRFAGVSKRVQPATVKLSLPKIAARFEINEQNYLYDLVNTKKLFDKYTGERVVFRLDSGETISGELLSSEQDYVVLRLPNEVIRILNVEKIIDYEFPKLPGGLILKPTLEWKINS
;
A
#
# COMPACT_ATOMS: atom_id res chain seq x y z
N MET A 1 -32.45 -49.94 -22.46
CA MET A 1 -32.04 -49.30 -21.20
C MET A 1 -31.18 -48.09 -21.54
N HIS A 2 -31.82 -46.97 -21.90
CA HIS A 2 -31.13 -45.71 -22.20
C HIS A 2 -30.99 -44.93 -20.88
N ARG A 3 -29.76 -44.50 -20.56
CA ARG A 3 -29.49 -43.58 -19.45
C ARG A 3 -29.49 -42.18 -20.02
N ASP A 4 -30.49 -41.39 -19.63
CA ASP A 4 -30.55 -39.96 -19.91
C ASP A 4 -29.55 -39.24 -19.00
N TYR A 5 -28.61 -38.51 -19.61
CA TYR A 5 -27.71 -37.62 -18.88
C TYR A 5 -28.35 -36.23 -18.80
N GLN A 6 -28.73 -35.81 -17.60
CA GLN A 6 -29.14 -34.43 -17.34
C GLN A 6 -27.92 -33.58 -17.00
N TRP A 7 -27.66 -32.55 -17.81
CA TRP A 7 -26.65 -31.54 -17.53
C TRP A 7 -27.23 -30.54 -16.54
N ILE A 8 -26.67 -30.50 -15.32
CA ILE A 8 -26.96 -29.42 -14.38
C ILE A 8 -25.97 -28.29 -14.68
N ILE A 9 -26.43 -27.24 -15.35
CA ILE A 9 -25.68 -25.99 -15.46
C ILE A 9 -25.83 -25.26 -14.13
N LEU A 10 -24.79 -25.33 -13.29
CA LEU A 10 -24.72 -24.54 -12.07
C LEU A 10 -24.25 -23.13 -12.42
N ALA A 11 -25.18 -22.22 -12.72
CA ALA A 11 -24.87 -20.80 -12.88
C ALA A 11 -24.80 -20.15 -11.48
N LEU A 12 -23.57 -19.94 -10.98
CA LEU A 12 -23.34 -19.21 -9.73
C LEU A 12 -23.52 -17.70 -10.00
N LEU A 13 -24.67 -17.16 -9.60
CA LEU A 13 -24.96 -15.73 -9.70
C LEU A 13 -24.37 -15.03 -8.47
N VAL A 14 -23.14 -14.54 -8.57
CA VAL A 14 -22.56 -13.66 -7.55
C VAL A 14 -23.15 -12.27 -7.76
N SER A 15 -24.02 -11.84 -6.84
CA SER A 15 -24.48 -10.45 -6.77
C SER A 15 -23.29 -9.55 -6.44
N LEU A 16 -22.69 -8.95 -7.47
CA LEU A 16 -21.68 -7.93 -7.28
C LEU A 16 -22.41 -6.62 -6.94
N SER A 17 -22.56 -6.37 -5.64
CA SER A 17 -22.92 -5.04 -5.13
C SER A 17 -21.85 -4.06 -5.61
N MET A 18 -22.11 -3.30 -6.67
CA MET A 18 -21.17 -2.30 -7.18
C MET A 18 -20.96 -1.22 -6.12
N PRO A 19 -19.75 -1.05 -5.55
CA PRO A 19 -19.40 0.20 -4.90
C PRO A 19 -19.01 1.20 -6.00
N GLY A 20 -19.55 2.42 -5.90
CA GLY A 20 -19.35 3.49 -6.86
C GLY A 20 -17.88 3.84 -7.13
N ILE A 21 -17.66 4.24 -8.38
CA ILE A 21 -16.54 5.02 -8.94
C ILE A 21 -15.12 4.51 -8.58
N ALA A 22 -14.57 3.68 -9.46
CA ALA A 22 -13.13 3.55 -9.67
C ALA A 22 -12.87 3.41 -11.18
N GLY A 23 -11.85 4.12 -11.69
CA GLY A 23 -11.62 4.38 -13.11
C GLY A 23 -11.56 3.17 -14.05
N ASN A 24 -11.44 3.47 -15.35
CA ASN A 24 -11.39 2.54 -16.50
C ASN A 24 -10.27 1.45 -16.47
N ASP A 25 -9.57 1.29 -15.34
CA ASP A 25 -8.38 0.46 -15.10
C ASP A 25 -8.61 -1.06 -15.29
N PHE A 26 -9.86 -1.49 -15.44
CA PHE A 26 -10.22 -2.90 -15.59
C PHE A 26 -10.44 -3.34 -17.04
N LYS A 27 -10.54 -2.41 -18.01
CA LYS A 27 -10.88 -2.77 -19.40
C LYS A 27 -9.88 -3.73 -20.04
N ASN A 28 -8.59 -3.65 -19.66
CA ASN A 28 -7.51 -4.48 -20.21
C ASN A 28 -6.92 -5.43 -19.17
N THR A 29 -7.69 -5.81 -18.15
CA THR A 29 -7.26 -6.74 -17.11
C THR A 29 -7.77 -8.14 -17.41
N ARG A 30 -6.85 -9.11 -17.42
CA ARG A 30 -7.16 -10.54 -17.56
C ARG A 30 -6.67 -11.27 -16.32
N VAL A 31 -7.51 -12.17 -15.79
CA VAL A 31 -7.18 -12.97 -14.60
C VAL A 31 -7.37 -14.44 -14.92
N THR A 32 -6.36 -15.24 -14.64
CA THR A 32 -6.44 -16.70 -14.66
C THR A 32 -6.32 -17.22 -13.24
N ILE A 33 -7.27 -18.03 -12.79
CA ILE A 33 -7.30 -18.59 -11.44
C ILE A 33 -6.83 -20.04 -11.50
N TYR A 34 -5.93 -20.40 -10.59
CA TYR A 34 -5.45 -21.76 -10.38
C TYR A 34 -5.98 -22.29 -9.05
N ASN A 35 -6.15 -23.61 -8.93
CA ASN A 35 -6.73 -24.26 -7.75
C ASN A 35 -5.84 -24.23 -6.49
N ASN A 36 -4.64 -23.65 -6.56
CA ASN A 36 -3.65 -23.62 -5.47
C ASN A 36 -3.53 -22.23 -4.83
N ASP A 37 -4.64 -21.50 -4.69
CA ASP A 37 -4.68 -20.11 -4.19
C ASP A 37 -3.77 -19.12 -4.96
N LEU A 38 -3.45 -19.45 -6.22
CA LEU A 38 -2.67 -18.62 -7.12
C LEU A 38 -3.55 -18.09 -8.24
N GLY A 39 -3.29 -16.83 -8.62
CA GLY A 39 -3.87 -16.22 -9.81
C GLY A 39 -2.77 -15.56 -10.63
N LEU A 40 -2.88 -15.67 -11.95
CA LEU A 40 -2.09 -14.85 -12.87
C LEU A 40 -2.92 -13.63 -13.25
N VAL A 41 -2.38 -12.44 -13.00
CA VAL A 41 -2.98 -11.18 -13.40
C VAL A 41 -2.15 -10.59 -14.53
N TYR A 42 -2.82 -10.30 -15.64
CA TYR A 42 -2.25 -9.56 -16.76
C TYR A 42 -2.99 -8.23 -16.88
N GLN A 43 -2.25 -7.13 -16.96
CA GLN A 43 -2.82 -5.80 -17.06
C GLN A 43 -2.02 -4.94 -18.02
N GLU A 44 -2.71 -4.27 -18.93
CA GLU A 44 -2.11 -3.29 -19.84
C GLU A 44 -2.49 -1.87 -19.41
N LYS A 45 -1.50 -0.99 -19.35
CA LYS A 45 -1.70 0.45 -19.15
C LYS A 45 -0.85 1.24 -20.12
N GLU A 46 -1.38 2.37 -20.55
CA GLU A 46 -0.59 3.37 -21.27
C GLU A 46 0.26 4.15 -20.27
N VAL A 47 1.54 4.30 -20.59
CA VAL A 47 2.50 5.06 -19.80
C VAL A 47 3.28 5.97 -20.74
N PHE A 48 3.63 7.15 -20.24
CA PHE A 48 4.50 8.09 -20.94
C PHE A 48 5.88 8.03 -20.28
N LEU A 49 6.91 7.97 -21.10
CA LEU A 49 8.31 7.98 -20.67
C LEU A 49 9.03 9.10 -21.40
N ASP A 50 9.80 9.86 -20.64
CA ASP A 50 10.71 10.85 -21.19
C ASP A 50 12.01 10.17 -21.65
N LYS A 51 12.84 10.88 -22.41
CA LYS A 51 14.17 10.37 -22.78
C LYS A 51 15.08 10.33 -21.55
N GLY A 52 15.81 9.23 -21.35
CA GLY A 52 16.72 9.03 -20.22
C GLY A 52 16.07 8.31 -19.04
N LEU A 53 16.45 8.68 -17.82
CA LEU A 53 16.01 8.00 -16.60
C LEU A 53 14.57 8.35 -16.23
N ASN A 54 13.74 7.33 -16.09
CA ASN A 54 12.34 7.39 -15.70
C ASN A 54 12.10 6.55 -14.45
N THR A 55 11.09 6.95 -13.65
CA THR A 55 10.58 6.14 -12.54
C THR A 55 9.10 5.86 -12.77
N LEU A 56 8.76 4.61 -13.08
CA LEU A 56 7.39 4.17 -13.26
C LEU A 56 6.86 3.58 -11.95
N ARG A 57 5.73 4.09 -11.46
CA ARG A 57 5.07 3.57 -10.25
C ARG A 57 3.69 3.04 -10.56
N PHE A 58 3.43 1.82 -10.12
CA PHE A 58 2.15 1.17 -10.21
C PHE A 58 1.61 0.90 -8.80
N ALA A 59 0.76 1.79 -8.31
CA ALA A 59 0.18 1.71 -6.97
C ALA A 59 -1.09 0.86 -6.95
N GLY A 60 -1.44 0.33 -5.77
CA GLY A 60 -2.67 -0.46 -5.59
C GLY A 60 -2.51 -1.92 -5.97
N VAL A 61 -1.28 -2.44 -5.99
CA VAL A 61 -1.00 -3.85 -6.21
C VAL A 61 -1.44 -4.65 -4.99
N SER A 62 -1.82 -5.91 -5.20
CA SER A 62 -2.17 -6.82 -4.09
C SER A 62 -1.03 -6.96 -3.10
N LYS A 63 -1.35 -6.96 -1.79
CA LYS A 63 -0.38 -7.27 -0.73
C LYS A 63 0.22 -8.68 -0.86
N ARG A 64 -0.49 -9.60 -1.52
CA ARG A 64 -0.08 -11.00 -1.77
C ARG A 64 0.64 -11.18 -3.10
N VAL A 65 0.91 -10.10 -3.85
CA VAL A 65 1.72 -10.20 -5.06
C VAL A 65 3.07 -10.81 -4.72
N GLN A 66 3.60 -11.65 -5.61
CA GLN A 66 4.96 -12.14 -5.50
C GLN A 66 5.83 -11.24 -6.39
N PRO A 67 6.59 -10.27 -5.85
CA PRO A 67 7.25 -9.27 -6.67
C PRO A 67 8.24 -9.85 -7.68
N ALA A 68 8.91 -10.95 -7.31
CA ALA A 68 9.86 -11.64 -8.17
C ALA A 68 9.24 -12.26 -9.42
N THR A 69 7.91 -12.48 -9.45
CA THR A 69 7.22 -13.05 -10.61
C THR A 69 6.63 -11.98 -11.53
N VAL A 70 6.65 -10.71 -11.12
CA VAL A 70 6.13 -9.61 -11.93
C VAL A 70 7.12 -9.27 -13.03
N LYS A 71 6.61 -9.22 -14.27
CA LYS A 71 7.37 -8.80 -15.45
C LYS A 71 6.73 -7.57 -16.07
N LEU A 72 7.52 -6.51 -16.21
CA LEU A 72 7.14 -5.34 -17.00
C LEU A 72 7.55 -5.55 -18.45
N SER A 73 6.67 -5.22 -19.39
CA SER A 73 6.95 -5.23 -20.83
C SER A 73 6.44 -3.93 -21.46
N LEU A 74 7.28 -3.30 -22.29
CA LEU A 74 6.95 -2.07 -23.02
C LEU A 74 7.08 -2.34 -24.53
N PRO A 75 6.11 -3.05 -25.14
CA PRO A 75 6.25 -3.60 -26.49
C PRO A 75 6.44 -2.53 -27.57
N LYS A 76 5.89 -1.32 -27.37
CA LYS A 76 6.00 -0.20 -28.33
C LYS A 76 7.42 0.40 -28.43
N ILE A 77 8.29 0.13 -27.47
CA ILE A 77 9.65 0.71 -27.39
C ILE A 77 10.73 -0.33 -27.05
N ALA A 78 10.44 -1.62 -27.22
CA ALA A 78 11.27 -2.73 -26.73
C ALA A 78 12.76 -2.71 -27.12
N ALA A 79 13.12 -2.07 -28.22
CA ALA A 79 14.51 -1.94 -28.66
C ALA A 79 15.28 -0.76 -28.03
N ARG A 80 14.63 0.06 -27.19
CA ARG A 80 15.13 1.38 -26.73
C ARG A 80 15.06 1.58 -25.22
N PHE A 81 14.72 0.56 -24.42
CA PHE A 81 14.67 0.71 -22.97
C PHE A 81 15.44 -0.38 -22.23
N GLU A 82 15.93 -0.02 -21.05
CA GLU A 82 16.54 -0.92 -20.07
C GLU A 82 15.83 -0.74 -18.72
N ILE A 83 15.49 -1.85 -18.06
CA ILE A 83 15.00 -1.81 -16.68
C ILE A 83 16.21 -1.93 -15.77
N ASN A 84 16.54 -0.87 -15.07
CA ASN A 84 17.69 -0.84 -14.15
C ASN A 84 17.32 -1.44 -12.79
N GLU A 85 16.12 -1.14 -12.29
CA GLU A 85 15.66 -1.60 -10.97
C GLU A 85 14.16 -1.95 -10.98
N GLN A 86 13.78 -2.95 -10.18
CA GLN A 86 12.39 -3.27 -9.84
C GLN A 86 12.27 -3.40 -8.32
N ASN A 87 11.46 -2.55 -7.72
CA ASN A 87 11.22 -2.49 -6.28
C ASN A 87 9.75 -2.75 -5.96
N TYR A 88 9.49 -3.45 -4.85
CA TYR A 88 8.16 -3.55 -4.27
C TYR A 88 8.09 -2.74 -3.00
N LEU A 89 7.44 -1.58 -3.10
CA LEU A 89 7.24 -0.67 -2.00
C LEU A 89 6.07 -1.18 -1.16
N TYR A 90 6.42 -1.98 -0.15
CA TYR A 90 5.48 -2.52 0.82
C TYR A 90 5.46 -1.73 2.14
N ASP A 91 6.14 -0.59 2.19
CA ASP A 91 6.18 0.25 3.39
C ASP A 91 4.89 1.07 3.57
N LEU A 92 3.81 0.31 3.81
CA LEU A 92 2.49 0.85 4.04
C LEU A 92 2.46 1.67 5.32
N VAL A 93 1.78 2.81 5.26
CA VAL A 93 1.48 3.61 6.45
C VAL A 93 0.80 2.73 7.50
N ASN A 94 1.38 2.72 8.70
CA ASN A 94 0.75 2.17 9.90
C ASN A 94 1.22 2.99 11.12
N THR A 95 0.52 2.85 12.23
CA THR A 95 0.77 3.62 13.46
C THR A 95 2.23 3.50 13.92
N LYS A 96 2.79 2.30 13.94
CA LYS A 96 4.19 2.08 14.32
C LYS A 96 5.15 2.87 13.42
N LYS A 97 4.98 2.82 12.10
CA LYS A 97 5.83 3.54 11.15
C LYS A 97 5.66 5.05 11.24
N LEU A 98 4.45 5.52 11.55
CA LEU A 98 4.24 6.94 11.82
C LEU A 98 5.06 7.35 13.03
N PHE A 99 4.98 6.64 14.15
CA PHE A 99 5.82 6.93 15.32
C PHE A 99 7.32 6.84 15.02
N ASP A 100 7.77 5.79 14.32
CA ASP A 100 9.17 5.63 13.92
C ASP A 100 9.64 6.85 13.08
N LYS A 101 8.81 7.33 12.14
CA LYS A 101 9.12 8.50 11.29
C LYS A 101 9.01 9.84 12.01
N TYR A 102 8.21 9.91 13.07
CA TYR A 102 8.00 11.11 13.87
C TYR A 102 8.88 11.17 15.13
N THR A 103 9.80 10.21 15.31
CA THR A 103 10.81 10.30 16.36
C THR A 103 11.72 11.50 16.10
N GLY A 104 11.85 12.38 17.09
CA GLY A 104 12.50 13.69 17.01
C GLY A 104 11.60 14.82 16.52
N GLU A 105 10.32 14.54 16.23
CA GLU A 105 9.36 15.52 15.71
C GLU A 105 8.21 15.76 16.69
N ARG A 106 7.51 16.89 16.52
CA ARG A 106 6.38 17.25 17.39
C ARG A 106 5.12 16.46 17.02
N VAL A 107 4.49 15.85 18.03
CA VAL A 107 3.24 15.08 17.93
C VAL A 107 2.27 15.54 19.03
N VAL A 108 0.97 15.39 18.79
CA VAL A 108 -0.10 15.71 19.75
C VAL A 108 -0.83 14.42 20.16
N PHE A 109 -1.06 14.27 21.46
CA PHE A 109 -1.75 13.13 22.07
C PHE A 109 -2.96 13.64 22.85
N ARG A 110 -4.08 12.93 22.77
CA ARG A 110 -5.26 13.17 23.63
C ARG A 110 -5.45 11.99 24.57
N LEU A 111 -5.52 12.28 25.86
CA LEU A 111 -5.74 11.27 26.89
C LEU A 111 -7.24 11.06 27.17
N ASP A 112 -7.57 9.91 27.75
CA ASP A 112 -8.90 9.55 28.26
C ASP A 112 -9.44 10.54 29.30
N SER A 113 -8.55 11.17 30.07
CA SER A 113 -8.84 12.26 30.99
C SER A 113 -9.32 13.55 30.31
N GLY A 114 -9.23 13.66 28.99
CA GLY A 114 -9.48 14.87 28.22
C GLY A 114 -8.26 15.78 28.09
N GLU A 115 -7.16 15.48 28.77
CA GLU A 115 -5.90 16.23 28.63
C GLU A 115 -5.33 16.11 27.21
N THR A 116 -4.92 17.22 26.61
CA THR A 116 -4.18 17.25 25.34
C THR A 116 -2.73 17.61 25.60
N ILE A 117 -1.82 16.79 25.08
CA ILE A 117 -0.39 16.88 25.33
C ILE A 117 0.31 17.04 23.99
N SER A 118 1.16 18.07 23.86
CA SER A 118 2.02 18.27 22.69
C SER A 118 3.48 18.27 23.12
N GLY A 119 4.30 17.49 22.41
CA GLY A 119 5.72 17.35 22.69
C GLY A 119 6.48 16.73 21.54
N GLU A 120 7.80 16.75 21.62
CA GLU A 120 8.70 16.03 20.73
C GLU A 120 8.68 14.54 21.11
N LEU A 121 8.42 13.66 20.15
CA LEU A 121 8.44 12.21 20.36
C LEU A 121 9.88 11.71 20.42
N LEU A 122 10.32 11.23 21.58
CA LEU A 122 11.67 10.69 21.75
C LEU A 122 11.73 9.19 21.45
N SER A 123 10.69 8.44 21.82
CA SER A 123 10.55 7.03 21.48
C SER A 123 9.09 6.57 21.61
N SER A 124 8.78 5.48 20.90
CA SER A 124 7.52 4.74 21.07
C SER A 124 7.84 3.25 21.24
N GLU A 125 7.39 2.68 22.33
CA GLU A 125 7.36 1.24 22.56
C GLU A 125 5.92 0.74 22.54
N GLN A 126 5.72 -0.56 22.77
CA GLN A 126 4.41 -1.20 22.67
C GLN A 126 3.40 -0.58 23.64
N ASP A 127 3.82 -0.29 24.87
CA ASP A 127 2.93 0.15 25.96
C ASP A 127 3.14 1.62 26.35
N TYR A 128 4.23 2.25 25.90
CA TYR A 128 4.61 3.59 26.31
C TYR A 128 5.12 4.46 25.18
N VAL A 129 4.86 5.76 25.26
CA VAL A 129 5.52 6.79 24.45
C VAL A 129 6.26 7.78 25.35
N VAL A 130 7.45 8.17 24.93
CA VAL A 130 8.29 9.13 25.65
C VAL A 130 8.31 10.45 24.90
N LEU A 131 7.96 11.53 25.60
CA LEU A 131 7.87 12.87 25.06
C LEU A 131 8.82 13.81 25.79
N ARG A 132 9.44 14.73 25.05
CA ARG A 132 10.00 15.97 25.60
C ARG A 132 8.99 17.10 25.40
N LEU A 133 8.53 17.68 26.50
CA LEU A 133 7.64 18.83 26.48
C LEU A 133 8.42 20.13 26.20
N PRO A 134 7.75 21.23 25.80
CA PRO A 134 8.41 22.52 25.53
C PRO A 134 9.19 23.12 26.71
N ASN A 135 8.91 22.68 27.94
CA ASN A 135 9.60 23.09 29.16
C ASN A 135 10.72 22.11 29.57
N GLU A 136 11.24 21.31 28.63
CA GLU A 136 12.29 20.29 28.82
C GLU A 136 11.90 19.11 29.73
N VAL A 137 10.66 19.06 30.21
CA VAL A 137 10.17 17.94 31.02
C VAL A 137 10.00 16.70 30.15
N ILE A 138 10.57 15.59 30.61
CA ILE A 138 10.35 14.27 30.01
C ILE A 138 9.07 13.66 30.59
N ARG A 139 8.12 13.31 29.72
CA ARG A 139 6.86 12.68 30.09
C ARG A 139 6.74 11.33 29.43
N ILE A 140 6.36 10.32 30.22
CA ILE A 140 6.08 8.97 29.73
C ILE A 140 4.57 8.77 29.79
N LEU A 141 3.95 8.47 28.66
CA LEU A 141 2.51 8.21 28.57
C LEU A 141 2.29 6.73 28.31
N ASN A 142 1.35 6.13 29.05
CA ASN A 142 0.85 4.79 28.76
C ASN A 142 -0.11 4.88 27.56
N VAL A 143 0.12 4.04 26.55
CA VAL A 143 -0.66 3.96 25.31
C VAL A 143 -2.15 3.66 25.57
N GLU A 144 -2.47 2.89 26.61
CA GLU A 144 -3.86 2.57 26.99
C GLU A 144 -4.67 3.80 27.42
N LYS A 145 -4.00 4.84 27.92
CA LYS A 145 -4.63 6.09 28.33
C LYS A 145 -4.81 7.07 27.18
N ILE A 146 -4.27 6.77 26.01
CA ILE A 146 -4.32 7.64 24.85
C ILE A 146 -5.50 7.23 23.99
N ILE A 147 -6.44 8.15 23.82
CA ILE A 147 -7.65 7.93 23.02
C ILE A 147 -7.50 8.40 21.57
N ASP A 148 -6.57 9.32 21.31
CA ASP A 148 -6.33 9.88 19.97
C ASP A 148 -4.89 10.41 19.81
N TYR A 149 -4.42 10.42 18.56
CA TYR A 149 -3.09 10.85 18.16
C TYR A 149 -3.19 11.72 16.91
N GLU A 150 -2.50 12.86 16.88
CA GLU A 150 -2.48 13.75 15.73
C GLU A 150 -1.05 13.98 15.24
N PHE A 151 -0.81 13.59 13.98
CA PHE A 151 0.41 13.86 13.25
C PHE A 151 0.18 15.03 12.29
N PRO A 152 1.08 16.04 12.24
CA PRO A 152 0.88 17.24 11.42
C PRO A 152 0.65 16.99 9.92
N LYS A 153 1.24 15.92 9.37
CA LYS A 153 1.11 15.53 7.96
C LYS A 153 1.50 14.07 7.78
N LEU A 154 1.32 13.52 6.58
CA LEU A 154 1.93 12.23 6.26
C LEU A 154 3.44 12.43 6.05
N PRO A 155 4.33 11.68 6.74
CA PRO A 155 5.75 11.82 6.55
C PRO A 155 6.14 11.24 5.18
N GLY A 156 7.15 11.84 4.55
CA GLY A 156 7.62 11.45 3.23
C GLY A 156 8.09 10.00 3.19
N GLY A 157 7.93 9.36 2.02
CA GLY A 157 8.41 8.00 1.78
C GLY A 157 7.53 6.87 2.33
N LEU A 158 6.48 7.18 3.11
CA LEU A 158 5.45 6.18 3.38
C LEU A 158 4.50 6.06 2.19
N ILE A 159 4.19 4.83 1.82
CA ILE A 159 3.32 4.55 0.69
C ILE A 159 1.93 4.14 1.23
N LEU A 160 0.86 4.64 0.62
CA LEU A 160 -0.51 4.35 1.10
C LEU A 160 -1.03 2.99 0.62
N LYS A 161 -0.50 2.49 -0.50
CA LYS A 161 -0.94 1.26 -1.16
C LYS A 161 0.27 0.50 -1.70
N PRO A 162 0.30 -0.84 -1.66
CA PRO A 162 1.45 -1.57 -2.19
C PRO A 162 1.72 -1.15 -3.62
N THR A 163 2.98 -0.85 -3.91
CA THR A 163 3.36 -0.20 -5.16
C THR A 163 4.54 -0.95 -5.75
N LEU A 164 4.45 -1.31 -7.02
CA LEU A 164 5.62 -1.72 -7.80
C LEU A 164 6.25 -0.48 -8.43
N GLU A 165 7.56 -0.38 -8.32
CA GLU A 165 8.35 0.71 -8.88
C GLU A 165 9.41 0.15 -9.81
N TRP A 166 9.57 0.76 -10.98
CA TRP A 166 10.64 0.46 -11.91
C TRP A 166 11.45 1.72 -12.21
N LYS A 167 12.78 1.60 -12.18
CA LYS A 167 13.66 2.59 -12.80
C LYS A 167 14.02 2.11 -14.20
N ILE A 168 13.75 2.97 -15.18
CA ILE A 168 13.84 2.64 -16.60
C ILE A 168 14.70 3.69 -17.28
N ASN A 169 15.66 3.28 -18.09
CA ASN A 169 16.40 4.18 -18.97
C ASN A 169 15.84 4.05 -20.40
N SER A 170 15.42 5.17 -21.02
CA SER A 170 14.77 5.23 -22.34
C SER A 170 15.50 6.10 -23.36
#